data_AF-A0A5N6QU45-F1
#
_entry.id   AF-A0A5N6QU45-F1
#
_cell.length_a   1.000
_cell.length_b   1.000
_cell.length_c   1.000
_cell.angle_alpha   90.00
_cell.angle_beta   90.00
_cell.angle_gamma   90.00
#
_symmetry.space_group_name_H-M   'P 1'
#
loop_
_entity.id
_entity.type
_entity.pdbx_description
1 polymer ?
#
loop_
_entity_poly.entity_id
_entity_poly.type
_entity_poly.pdbx_seq_one_letter_code
_entity_poly.pdbx_strand_id
1 'polypeptide(L)'
;MASLVSLSSPSFLSLRCPPRSISYYSHGRIDFAKNGWGCRRLLVPPAKCSSSGPSGEDADSEAETTTSVSPFSSSSASNLRYKWCAGLGGIGFVETTYLTYLKLTNSDAFCPTGGSSCGDILNSDYAVVFGVPLPLLGMVAYGLVAALGLQLTRKNLPFGMGESNGRLILLGSTNSMAAASAYFLYILGTKFSGASCSYCLMSALLSFSLFFLTLKEYELQEIQKVVGLQLCIASLVFVTLNSSYSTSQPVSTSLAELDLPYFTTEITTTSNSFALSLAKHLRSVGAKMYGAFWCSHCVEQKQKFGREAAKLLDYVECFPDGYRKGTKMIKACTDAGIEGFPMWAINGQVLSGEQELSELAQASGFQFNESSETT
;
A
#
# COMPACT_ATOMS: atom_id res chain seq x y z
N MET A 1 34.48 -49.04 18.55
CA MET A 1 35.53 -48.02 18.38
C MET A 1 34.85 -46.68 18.67
N ALA A 2 34.79 -46.16 19.90
CA ALA A 2 35.84 -45.43 20.64
C ALA A 2 36.46 -44.32 19.76
N SER A 3 36.50 -43.03 20.09
CA SER A 3 36.47 -42.33 21.39
C SER A 3 36.05 -40.86 21.26
N LEU A 4 35.57 -40.31 22.38
CA LEU A 4 35.51 -38.89 22.75
C LEU A 4 36.91 -38.28 22.90
N VAL A 5 37.07 -36.99 22.57
CA VAL A 5 38.12 -36.12 23.16
C VAL A 5 37.56 -34.70 23.35
N SER A 6 37.36 -34.34 24.62
CA SER A 6 37.48 -32.96 25.12
C SER A 6 38.96 -32.61 25.27
N LEU A 7 39.36 -31.33 25.15
CA LEU A 7 40.20 -30.61 26.12
C LEU A 7 40.75 -29.27 25.60
N SER A 8 40.41 -28.22 26.36
CA SER A 8 41.27 -27.14 26.89
C SER A 8 42.12 -26.23 25.98
N SER A 9 41.98 -24.92 26.25
CA SER A 9 42.97 -23.86 26.06
C SER A 9 44.33 -24.17 26.70
N PRO A 10 45.39 -23.46 26.25
CA PRO A 10 46.21 -22.74 27.20
C PRO A 10 46.59 -21.32 26.75
N SER A 11 47.23 -20.62 27.69
CA SER A 11 47.35 -19.17 27.82
C SER A 11 48.81 -18.69 27.72
N PHE A 12 48.94 -17.35 27.65
CA PHE A 12 50.05 -16.48 28.12
C PHE A 12 51.30 -16.24 27.26
N LEU A 13 51.53 -14.95 26.97
CA LEU A 13 52.72 -14.12 27.27
C LEU A 13 52.25 -12.64 27.08
N SER A 14 51.96 -11.82 28.10
CA SER A 14 52.74 -11.26 29.22
C SER A 14 53.27 -9.85 28.94
N LEU A 15 52.77 -8.85 29.68
CA LEU A 15 53.51 -7.74 30.32
C LEU A 15 52.49 -6.94 31.17
N ARG A 16 52.32 -7.21 32.49
CA ARG A 16 53.09 -6.73 33.68
C ARG A 16 53.09 -5.18 33.76
N CYS A 17 52.75 -4.47 34.84
CA CYS A 17 52.07 -4.68 36.12
C CYS A 17 51.86 -3.28 36.82
N PRO A 18 51.14 -3.20 37.96
CA PRO A 18 50.53 -2.01 38.63
C PRO A 18 51.44 -1.45 39.79
N PRO A 19 51.01 -0.87 40.96
CA PRO A 19 49.67 -0.56 41.57
C PRO A 19 49.52 0.69 42.51
N ARG A 20 48.31 0.75 43.14
CA ARG A 20 47.89 1.26 44.49
C ARG A 20 47.47 2.74 44.61
N SER A 21 46.46 3.16 45.41
CA SER A 21 45.70 2.60 46.56
C SER A 21 44.46 3.49 46.88
N ILE A 22 43.25 2.96 47.09
CA ILE A 22 42.50 2.67 48.37
C ILE A 22 41.68 3.84 49.00
N SER A 23 40.36 3.55 49.18
CA SER A 23 39.39 4.02 50.22
C SER A 23 39.06 5.51 50.35
N TYR A 24 37.91 5.97 50.88
CA TYR A 24 36.54 5.53 51.21
C TYR A 24 35.87 6.83 51.74
N TYR A 25 34.56 6.83 51.93
CA TYR A 25 33.78 7.73 52.82
C TYR A 25 33.21 9.09 52.34
N SER A 26 31.89 9.13 52.54
CA SER A 26 31.04 10.17 53.13
C SER A 26 30.52 11.34 52.29
N HIS A 27 29.19 11.33 52.21
CA HIS A 27 28.31 12.48 52.11
C HIS A 27 28.68 13.57 53.14
N GLY A 28 28.65 14.83 52.68
CA GLY A 28 28.76 16.03 53.52
C GLY A 28 28.21 17.24 52.77
N ARG A 29 27.02 17.70 53.17
CA ARG A 29 26.37 18.97 52.81
C ARG A 29 26.80 19.99 53.86
N ILE A 30 27.39 21.16 53.51
CA ILE A 30 27.18 22.47 54.16
C ILE A 30 27.61 23.62 53.20
N ASP A 31 26.78 24.67 53.16
CA ASP A 31 26.96 26.01 52.58
C ASP A 31 28.22 26.77 53.04
N PHE A 32 28.71 27.74 52.24
CA PHE A 32 28.83 29.17 52.65
C PHE A 32 29.53 30.06 51.60
N ALA A 33 28.93 31.25 51.43
CA ALA A 33 29.52 32.57 51.18
C ALA A 33 30.59 32.79 50.09
N LYS A 34 30.20 33.62 49.10
CA LYS A 34 31.11 34.38 48.22
C LYS A 34 31.26 35.81 48.72
N ASN A 35 32.50 36.28 48.87
CA ASN A 35 32.90 37.69 48.91
C ASN A 35 34.33 37.87 48.35
N GLY A 36 34.48 38.81 47.39
CA GLY A 36 35.72 39.48 46.91
C GLY A 36 36.74 38.60 46.15
N TRP A 37 37.47 39.02 45.12
CA TRP A 37 37.86 40.35 44.63
C TRP A 37 38.50 40.20 43.23
N GLY A 38 38.35 41.21 42.34
CA GLY A 38 39.44 41.68 41.47
C GLY A 38 39.43 41.42 39.94
N CYS A 39 39.35 42.53 39.17
CA CYS A 39 40.01 42.85 37.88
C CYS A 39 39.63 42.06 36.60
N ARG A 40 39.46 42.59 35.37
CA ARG A 40 39.73 43.89 34.70
C ARG A 40 38.79 44.02 33.47
N ARG A 41 38.33 45.24 33.17
CA ARG A 41 37.63 45.64 31.92
C ARG A 41 38.64 45.95 30.82
N LEU A 42 38.28 45.63 29.58
CA LEU A 42 38.85 46.19 28.35
C LEU A 42 37.71 46.69 27.45
N LEU A 43 37.81 47.96 27.04
CA LEU A 43 36.88 48.76 26.25
C LEU A 43 37.30 48.75 24.77
N VAL A 44 36.33 48.70 23.84
CA VAL A 44 36.46 49.07 22.41
C VAL A 44 35.15 49.78 21.99
N PRO A 45 35.17 50.85 21.15
CA PRO A 45 34.27 52.01 21.25
C PRO A 45 33.09 52.02 20.24
N PRO A 46 32.12 52.95 20.36
CA PRO A 46 31.05 53.13 19.38
C PRO A 46 31.36 54.25 18.36
N ALA A 47 31.07 54.00 17.08
CA ALA A 47 31.13 54.99 16.01
C ALA A 47 29.78 55.71 15.86
N LYS A 48 29.84 57.05 15.78
CA LYS A 48 28.76 57.98 15.43
C LYS A 48 28.70 58.14 13.91
N CYS A 49 27.49 58.24 13.35
CA CYS A 49 27.19 59.05 12.16
C CYS A 49 25.86 59.77 12.38
N SER A 50 25.76 61.01 11.90
CA SER A 50 24.65 61.95 12.11
C SER A 50 24.27 62.66 10.81
N SER A 51 23.11 63.33 10.84
CA SER A 51 22.49 64.26 9.87
C SER A 51 21.74 63.60 8.70
N SER A 52 20.60 64.09 8.20
CA SER A 52 19.80 65.32 8.41
C SER A 52 18.41 65.11 7.76
N GLY A 53 17.36 65.79 8.26
CA GLY A 53 16.10 66.01 7.53
C GLY A 53 16.17 67.32 6.72
N PRO A 54 15.29 67.52 5.72
CA PRO A 54 14.06 68.29 5.98
C PRO A 54 12.80 67.82 5.22
N SER A 55 11.68 68.45 5.58
CA SER A 55 10.27 68.26 5.19
C SER A 55 9.84 68.94 3.86
N GLY A 56 8.77 68.43 3.23
CA GLY A 56 7.92 69.16 2.26
C GLY A 56 7.05 68.28 1.35
N GLU A 57 5.72 68.49 1.38
CA GLU A 57 4.61 67.92 0.56
C GLU A 57 4.78 68.26 -0.95
N ASP A 58 4.25 67.57 -1.98
CA ASP A 58 2.87 67.18 -2.34
C ASP A 58 2.83 66.13 -3.50
N ALA A 59 1.63 65.58 -3.73
CA ALA A 59 1.16 64.54 -4.66
C ALA A 59 1.62 64.58 -6.15
N ASP A 60 1.79 63.43 -6.82
CA ASP A 60 0.70 62.70 -7.52
C ASP A 60 1.15 61.34 -8.10
N SER A 61 0.14 60.51 -8.37
CA SER A 61 0.12 59.09 -8.73
C SER A 61 1.04 58.60 -9.87
N GLU A 62 1.59 57.38 -9.76
CA GLU A 62 1.43 56.28 -10.74
C GLU A 62 2.11 54.98 -10.27
N ALA A 63 1.57 53.85 -10.75
CA ALA A 63 1.70 52.50 -10.22
C ALA A 63 3.07 51.82 -10.47
N GLU A 64 3.58 51.08 -9.48
CA GLU A 64 4.09 49.71 -9.66
C GLU A 64 4.48 49.03 -8.34
N THR A 65 3.98 47.81 -8.17
CA THR A 65 4.65 46.63 -7.61
C THR A 65 5.65 46.84 -6.46
N THR A 66 5.19 46.71 -5.22
CA THR A 66 5.84 45.81 -4.23
C THR A 66 4.95 45.65 -3.00
N THR A 67 4.31 44.49 -2.89
CA THR A 67 3.65 44.04 -1.66
C THR A 67 4.71 43.97 -0.56
N SER A 68 4.66 44.94 0.36
CA SER A 68 5.49 45.01 1.54
C SER A 68 5.20 43.80 2.45
N VAL A 69 6.06 42.80 2.37
CA VAL A 69 6.09 41.67 3.29
C VAL A 69 6.58 42.19 4.65
N SER A 70 5.63 42.46 5.54
CA SER A 70 5.91 42.64 6.96
C SER A 70 6.14 41.27 7.63
N PRO A 71 7.06 41.16 8.61
CA PRO A 71 7.45 39.89 9.21
C PRO A 71 6.45 39.47 10.30
N PHE A 72 5.36 38.81 9.90
CA PHE A 72 4.35 38.23 10.81
C PHE A 72 3.75 36.96 10.19
N SER A 73 4.51 35.86 10.02
CA SER A 73 3.95 34.72 9.24
C SER A 73 4.47 33.31 9.49
N SER A 74 5.25 33.02 10.54
CA SER A 74 5.72 31.63 10.78
C SER A 74 4.65 30.72 11.42
N SER A 75 3.87 31.22 12.38
CA SER A 75 2.86 30.43 13.12
C SER A 75 1.55 30.23 12.36
N SER A 76 1.15 31.17 11.52
CA SER A 76 -0.08 31.06 10.70
C SER A 76 0.08 30.06 9.56
N ALA A 77 1.27 30.03 8.92
CA ALA A 77 1.57 29.14 7.82
C ALA A 77 1.75 27.67 8.23
N SER A 78 2.30 27.37 9.41
CA SER A 78 2.37 25.99 9.93
C SER A 78 0.98 25.45 10.28
N ASN A 79 0.14 26.24 10.95
CA ASN A 79 -1.24 25.87 11.26
C ASN A 79 -2.08 25.60 9.99
N LEU A 80 -1.87 26.38 8.94
CA LEU A 80 -2.53 26.14 7.66
C LEU A 80 -2.10 24.80 7.04
N ARG A 81 -0.80 24.47 7.07
CA ARG A 81 -0.28 23.19 6.58
C ARG A 81 -0.83 21.99 7.35
N TYR A 82 -0.90 22.06 8.68
CA TYR A 82 -1.50 20.99 9.49
C TYR A 82 -2.99 20.77 9.20
N LYS A 83 -3.74 21.85 8.91
CA LYS A 83 -5.13 21.74 8.45
C LYS A 83 -5.24 21.04 7.10
N TRP A 84 -4.34 21.35 6.15
CA TRP A 84 -4.28 20.65 4.86
C TRP A 84 -3.91 19.17 5.03
N CYS A 85 -2.93 18.85 5.89
CA CYS A 85 -2.59 17.46 6.21
C CYS A 85 -3.77 16.72 6.84
N ALA A 86 -4.51 17.37 7.75
CA ALA A 86 -5.72 16.80 8.34
C ALA A 86 -6.82 16.56 7.30
N GLY A 87 -7.04 17.52 6.38
CA GLY A 87 -8.01 17.41 5.31
C GLY A 87 -7.68 16.30 4.32
N LEU A 88 -6.46 16.28 3.78
CA LEU A 88 -6.01 15.25 2.83
C LEU A 88 -5.95 13.86 3.49
N GLY A 89 -5.51 13.79 4.75
CA GLY A 89 -5.57 12.56 5.54
C GLY A 89 -7.02 12.07 5.72
N GLY A 90 -7.96 12.97 5.98
CA GLY A 90 -9.38 12.64 6.07
C GLY A 90 -9.97 12.10 4.77
N ILE A 91 -9.61 12.69 3.63
CA ILE A 91 -10.03 12.21 2.30
C ILE A 91 -9.50 10.80 2.05
N GLY A 92 -8.20 10.57 2.30
CA GLY A 92 -7.60 9.24 2.17
C GLY A 92 -8.19 8.21 3.13
N PHE A 93 -8.59 8.63 4.34
CA PHE A 93 -9.30 7.76 5.29
C PHE A 93 -10.67 7.32 4.75
N VAL A 94 -11.44 8.24 4.17
CA VAL A 94 -12.74 7.92 3.57
C VAL A 94 -12.57 6.99 2.37
N GLU A 95 -11.61 7.28 1.48
CA GLU A 95 -11.29 6.44 0.33
C GLU A 95 -10.94 5.01 0.76
N THR A 96 -10.01 4.87 1.69
CA THR A 96 -9.56 3.55 2.16
C THR A 96 -10.62 2.82 2.96
N THR A 97 -11.46 3.51 3.73
CA THR A 97 -12.63 2.92 4.40
C THR A 97 -13.62 2.33 3.40
N TYR A 98 -13.89 3.04 2.30
CA TYR A 98 -14.74 2.54 1.23
C TYR A 98 -14.17 1.27 0.58
N LEU A 99 -12.87 1.26 0.25
CA LEU A 99 -12.22 0.07 -0.30
C LEU A 99 -12.17 -1.10 0.69
N THR A 100 -11.96 -0.83 1.98
CA THR A 100 -12.05 -1.84 3.04
C THR A 100 -13.46 -2.44 3.10
N TYR A 101 -14.50 -1.61 3.05
CA TYR A 101 -15.89 -2.07 3.04
C TYR A 101 -16.14 -3.01 1.87
N LEU A 102 -15.80 -2.60 0.64
CA LEU A 102 -15.96 -3.43 -0.56
C LEU A 102 -15.23 -4.78 -0.45
N LYS A 103 -14.01 -4.77 0.09
CA LYS A 103 -13.21 -5.99 0.27
C LYS A 103 -13.83 -6.94 1.29
N LEU A 104 -14.46 -6.41 2.35
CA LEU A 104 -15.12 -7.22 3.37
C LEU A 104 -16.49 -7.76 2.91
N THR A 105 -17.19 -7.02 2.05
CA THR A 105 -18.50 -7.43 1.51
C THR A 105 -18.39 -8.22 0.20
N ASN A 106 -17.18 -8.45 -0.32
CA ASN A 106 -16.93 -9.04 -1.63
C ASN A 106 -17.76 -8.35 -2.74
N SER A 107 -17.80 -7.02 -2.70
CA SER A 107 -18.53 -6.21 -3.67
C SER A 107 -17.58 -5.57 -4.66
N ASP A 108 -18.01 -5.44 -5.91
CA ASP A 108 -17.18 -4.85 -6.97
C ASP A 108 -17.01 -3.34 -6.78
N ALA A 109 -15.80 -2.85 -7.06
CA ALA A 109 -15.49 -1.43 -7.00
C ALA A 109 -16.01 -0.71 -8.26
N PHE A 110 -16.76 0.38 -8.05
CA PHE A 110 -17.16 1.26 -9.13
C PHE A 110 -15.95 2.01 -9.70
N CYS A 111 -15.55 1.73 -10.94
CA CYS A 111 -14.45 2.46 -11.59
C CYS A 111 -14.94 3.44 -12.68
N PRO A 112 -14.81 4.78 -12.46
CA PRO A 112 -15.36 5.80 -13.35
C PRO A 112 -14.75 5.82 -14.76
N THR A 113 -13.54 5.28 -14.94
CA THR A 113 -12.77 5.39 -16.18
C THR A 113 -13.03 4.27 -17.19
N GLY A 114 -14.04 3.41 -16.98
CA GLY A 114 -14.48 2.39 -17.93
C GLY A 114 -13.49 1.22 -18.03
N GLY A 115 -13.87 0.08 -17.44
CA GLY A 115 -13.12 -1.18 -17.49
C GLY A 115 -13.15 -1.91 -16.14
N SER A 116 -13.26 -3.23 -16.19
CA SER A 116 -13.19 -4.16 -15.04
C SER A 116 -11.84 -4.16 -14.30
N SER A 117 -10.88 -3.32 -14.73
CA SER A 117 -9.47 -3.40 -14.34
C SER A 117 -9.17 -3.11 -12.87
N CYS A 118 -9.97 -2.29 -12.19
CA CYS A 118 -9.75 -2.00 -10.77
C CYS A 118 -10.09 -3.19 -9.88
N GLY A 119 -11.12 -3.97 -10.26
CA GLY A 119 -11.54 -5.17 -9.54
C GLY A 119 -10.41 -6.19 -9.52
N ASP A 120 -9.78 -6.43 -10.67
CA ASP A 120 -8.64 -7.35 -10.79
C ASP A 120 -7.50 -6.96 -9.85
N ILE A 121 -7.18 -5.66 -9.77
CA ILE A 121 -6.09 -5.16 -8.92
C ILE A 121 -6.45 -5.25 -7.43
N LEU A 122 -7.67 -4.84 -7.06
CA LEU A 122 -8.17 -4.85 -5.68
C LEU A 122 -8.46 -6.27 -5.17
N ASN A 123 -8.64 -7.23 -6.08
CA ASN A 123 -8.83 -8.65 -5.76
C ASN A 123 -7.59 -9.51 -5.95
N SER A 124 -6.52 -8.97 -6.52
CA SER A 124 -5.24 -9.67 -6.65
C SER A 124 -4.56 -9.97 -5.30
N ASP A 125 -3.57 -10.86 -5.35
CA ASP A 125 -2.68 -11.17 -4.22
C ASP A 125 -1.95 -9.92 -3.68
N TYR A 126 -1.79 -8.87 -4.50
CA TYR A 126 -1.14 -7.63 -4.07
C TYR A 126 -2.04 -6.76 -3.17
N ALA A 127 -3.35 -7.03 -3.12
CA ALA A 127 -4.30 -6.31 -2.27
C ALA A 127 -4.25 -6.74 -0.80
N VAL A 128 -3.38 -7.69 -0.45
CA VAL A 128 -3.21 -8.21 0.91
C VAL A 128 -1.73 -8.15 1.30
N VAL A 129 -1.44 -7.63 2.49
CA VAL A 129 -0.08 -7.55 3.06
C VAL A 129 -0.08 -8.29 4.39
N PHE A 130 0.75 -9.32 4.53
CA PHE A 130 0.77 -10.22 5.71
C PHE A 130 -0.62 -10.76 6.11
N GLY A 131 -1.49 -11.08 5.15
CA GLY A 131 -2.86 -11.57 5.40
C GLY A 131 -3.87 -10.47 5.78
N VAL A 132 -3.44 -9.22 5.87
CA VAL A 132 -4.31 -8.08 6.17
C VAL A 132 -4.63 -7.33 4.88
N PRO A 133 -5.92 -7.00 4.61
CA PRO A 133 -6.28 -6.18 3.45
C PRO A 133 -5.51 -4.86 3.44
N LEU A 134 -4.85 -4.55 2.34
CA LEU A 134 -4.09 -3.32 2.16
C LEU A 134 -4.92 -2.05 2.41
N PRO A 135 -6.20 -1.96 1.99
CA PRO A 135 -7.06 -0.82 2.34
C PRO A 135 -7.21 -0.58 3.84
N LEU A 136 -7.19 -1.64 4.67
CA LEU A 136 -7.27 -1.52 6.12
C LEU A 136 -6.00 -0.86 6.70
N LEU A 137 -4.82 -1.22 6.18
CA LEU A 137 -3.56 -0.56 6.55
C LEU A 137 -3.56 0.90 6.12
N GLY A 138 -4.07 1.19 4.93
CA GLY A 138 -4.27 2.56 4.43
C GLY A 138 -5.19 3.37 5.34
N MET A 139 -6.31 2.80 5.76
CA MET A 139 -7.27 3.42 6.69
C MET A 139 -6.59 3.81 8.01
N VAL A 140 -5.78 2.93 8.59
CA VAL A 140 -5.02 3.24 9.82
C VAL A 140 -4.00 4.35 9.56
N ALA A 141 -3.25 4.29 8.45
CA ALA A 141 -2.21 5.26 8.13
C ALA A 141 -2.78 6.67 7.86
N TYR A 142 -3.79 6.79 7.00
CA TYR A 142 -4.45 8.07 6.72
C TYR A 142 -5.18 8.61 7.96
N GLY A 143 -5.80 7.73 8.76
CA GLY A 143 -6.43 8.11 10.02
C GLY A 143 -5.42 8.68 11.03
N LEU A 144 -4.23 8.07 11.13
CA LEU A 144 -3.14 8.57 11.97
C LEU A 144 -2.66 9.95 11.52
N VAL A 145 -2.44 10.14 10.21
CA VAL A 145 -2.04 11.45 9.65
C VAL A 145 -3.12 12.51 9.91
N ALA A 146 -4.39 12.17 9.72
CA ALA A 146 -5.51 13.07 9.99
C ALA A 146 -5.58 13.48 11.47
N ALA A 147 -5.43 12.51 12.37
CA ALA A 147 -5.42 12.74 13.80
C ALA A 147 -4.24 13.61 14.25
N LEU A 148 -3.02 13.31 13.78
CA LEU A 148 -1.82 14.08 14.10
C LEU A 148 -1.90 15.51 13.56
N GLY A 149 -2.38 15.71 12.32
CA GLY A 149 -2.60 17.04 11.75
C GLY A 149 -3.58 17.87 12.59
N LEU A 150 -4.67 17.26 13.05
CA LEU A 150 -5.64 17.95 13.92
C LEU A 150 -5.06 18.26 15.30
N GLN A 151 -4.32 17.34 15.90
CA GLN A 151 -3.70 17.50 17.22
C GLN A 151 -2.62 18.58 17.23
N LEU A 152 -1.78 18.61 16.18
CA LEU A 152 -0.76 19.66 15.99
C LEU A 152 -1.41 21.04 15.81
N THR A 153 -2.52 21.12 15.06
CA THR A 153 -3.29 22.37 14.92
C THR A 153 -3.87 22.84 16.26
N ARG A 154 -4.37 21.90 17.07
CA ARG A 154 -4.97 22.21 18.39
C ARG A 154 -3.94 22.37 19.51
N LYS A 155 -2.65 22.13 19.23
CA LYS A 155 -1.56 22.03 20.22
C LYS A 155 -1.86 21.05 21.37
N ASN A 156 -2.70 20.06 21.10
CA ASN A 156 -3.17 19.07 22.06
C ASN A 156 -2.63 17.69 21.63
N LEU A 157 -1.33 17.49 21.83
CA LEU A 157 -0.68 16.20 21.58
C LEU A 157 -0.94 15.27 22.79
N PRO A 158 -1.45 14.05 22.55
CA PRO A 158 -1.59 13.04 23.59
C PRO A 158 -0.20 12.57 24.06
N PHE A 159 -0.15 12.00 25.26
CA PHE A 159 1.06 11.42 25.87
C PHE A 159 2.20 12.39 26.21
N GLY A 160 1.95 13.70 26.31
CA GLY A 160 2.97 14.67 26.71
C GLY A 160 4.12 14.82 25.70
N MET A 161 3.90 14.42 24.44
CA MET A 161 4.86 14.63 23.36
C MET A 161 4.95 16.11 22.99
N GLY A 162 6.19 16.60 22.85
CA GLY A 162 6.44 17.95 22.33
C GLY A 162 6.09 18.08 20.84
N GLU A 163 5.82 19.30 20.39
CA GLU A 163 5.48 19.64 18.99
C GLU A 163 6.53 19.12 17.99
N SER A 164 7.82 19.17 18.35
CA SER A 164 8.91 18.66 17.51
C SER A 164 8.80 17.15 17.24
N ASN A 165 8.44 16.35 18.25
CA ASN A 165 8.26 14.90 18.08
C ASN A 165 7.04 14.60 17.23
N GLY A 166 5.94 15.34 17.42
CA GLY A 166 4.73 15.20 16.60
C GLY A 166 5.00 15.48 15.12
N ARG A 167 5.80 16.53 14.83
CA ARG A 167 6.24 16.83 13.45
C ARG A 167 7.11 15.73 12.85
N LEU A 168 8.03 15.16 13.64
CA LEU A 168 8.90 14.08 13.18
C LEU A 168 8.11 12.79 12.90
N ILE A 169 7.14 12.46 13.76
CA ILE A 169 6.23 11.31 13.55
C ILE A 169 5.38 11.55 12.31
N LEU A 170 4.83 12.76 12.13
CA LEU A 170 4.06 13.11 10.95
C LEU A 170 4.90 12.93 9.67
N LEU A 171 6.12 13.47 9.64
CA LEU A 171 7.04 13.31 8.51
C LEU A 171 7.40 11.84 8.24
N GLY A 172 7.70 11.06 9.29
CA GLY A 172 7.98 9.63 9.15
C GLY A 172 6.79 8.85 8.61
N SER A 173 5.58 9.15 9.07
CA SER A 173 4.36 8.50 8.61
C SER A 173 4.05 8.82 7.14
N THR A 174 4.13 10.09 6.72
CA THR A 174 3.87 10.50 5.33
C THR A 174 4.94 9.97 4.37
N ASN A 175 6.20 9.94 4.79
CA ASN A 175 7.29 9.33 4.02
C ASN A 175 7.07 7.82 3.86
N SER A 176 6.69 7.12 4.92
CA SER A 176 6.34 5.68 4.85
C SER A 176 5.21 5.43 3.86
N MET A 177 4.16 6.27 3.88
CA MET A 177 3.02 6.15 2.95
C MET A 177 3.43 6.45 1.51
N ALA A 178 4.27 7.47 1.28
CA ALA A 178 4.79 7.78 -0.05
C ALA A 178 5.70 6.67 -0.60
N ALA A 179 6.57 6.09 0.23
CA ALA A 179 7.42 4.97 -0.14
C ALA A 179 6.58 3.72 -0.48
N ALA A 180 5.57 3.41 0.31
CA ALA A 180 4.64 2.32 0.02
C ALA A 180 3.86 2.57 -1.28
N SER A 181 3.36 3.80 -1.48
CA SER A 181 2.64 4.19 -2.70
C SER A 181 3.52 4.09 -3.95
N ALA A 182 4.79 4.49 -3.87
CA ALA A 182 5.76 4.33 -4.95
C ALA A 182 5.97 2.85 -5.30
N TYR A 183 6.05 1.98 -4.29
CA TYR A 183 6.16 0.53 -4.48
C TYR A 183 4.92 -0.07 -5.16
N PHE A 184 3.71 0.34 -4.75
CA PHE A 184 2.47 -0.12 -5.38
C PHE A 184 2.32 0.38 -6.83
N LEU A 185 2.73 1.62 -7.12
CA LEU A 185 2.80 2.10 -8.51
C LEU A 185 3.80 1.31 -9.35
N TYR A 186 4.93 0.92 -8.76
CA TYR A 186 5.89 0.04 -9.43
C TYR A 186 5.28 -1.34 -9.75
N ILE A 187 4.54 -1.94 -8.83
CA ILE A 187 3.80 -3.19 -9.10
C ILE A 187 2.76 -2.98 -10.20
N LEU A 188 1.95 -1.92 -10.11
CA LEU A 188 0.92 -1.61 -11.10
C LEU A 188 1.50 -1.50 -12.51
N GLY A 189 2.63 -0.79 -12.65
CA GLY A 189 3.29 -0.59 -13.94
C GLY A 189 4.04 -1.81 -14.48
N THR A 190 4.41 -2.78 -13.65
CA THR A 190 5.21 -3.94 -14.07
C THR A 190 4.43 -5.26 -14.15
N LYS A 191 3.45 -5.45 -13.26
CA LYS A 191 2.66 -6.69 -13.15
C LYS A 191 1.31 -6.61 -13.85
N PHE A 192 0.75 -5.42 -13.96
CA PHE A 192 -0.59 -5.18 -14.51
C PHE A 192 -0.53 -4.28 -15.76
N SER A 193 0.45 -4.52 -16.62
CA SER A 193 0.67 -3.76 -17.86
C SER A 193 -0.60 -3.73 -18.71
N GLY A 194 -1.27 -2.58 -18.76
CA GLY A 194 -2.53 -2.38 -19.52
C GLY A 194 -3.77 -2.14 -18.66
N ALA A 195 -3.70 -2.36 -17.34
CA ALA A 195 -4.78 -2.06 -16.40
C ALA A 195 -4.51 -0.75 -15.66
N SER A 196 -5.56 0.05 -15.42
CA SER A 196 -5.47 1.26 -14.60
C SER A 196 -6.43 1.18 -13.42
N CYS A 197 -5.95 1.55 -12.23
CA CYS A 197 -6.73 1.59 -11.00
C CYS A 197 -6.84 3.05 -10.54
N SER A 198 -8.02 3.65 -10.74
CA SER A 198 -8.27 5.06 -10.40
C SER A 198 -8.10 5.33 -8.90
N TYR A 199 -8.56 4.42 -8.05
CA TYR A 199 -8.36 4.48 -6.60
C TYR A 199 -6.88 4.43 -6.21
N CYS A 200 -6.11 3.51 -6.79
CA CYS A 200 -4.68 3.37 -6.50
C CYS A 200 -3.90 4.64 -6.87
N LEU A 201 -4.27 5.27 -7.99
CA LEU A 201 -3.69 6.56 -8.41
C LEU A 201 -4.11 7.70 -7.48
N MET A 202 -5.36 7.75 -7.05
CA MET A 202 -5.85 8.75 -6.11
C MET A 202 -5.11 8.65 -4.77
N SER A 203 -5.02 7.45 -4.20
CA SER A 203 -4.26 7.21 -2.98
C SER A 203 -2.78 7.58 -3.14
N ALA A 204 -2.15 7.26 -4.27
CA ALA A 204 -0.77 7.67 -4.53
C ALA A 204 -0.62 9.21 -4.55
N LEU A 205 -1.52 9.92 -5.24
CA LEU A 205 -1.54 11.38 -5.29
C LEU A 205 -1.71 11.99 -3.89
N LEU A 206 -2.59 11.44 -3.06
CA LEU A 206 -2.78 11.87 -1.68
C LEU A 206 -1.51 11.66 -0.84
N SER A 207 -0.88 10.49 -0.94
CA SER A 207 0.35 10.16 -0.20
C SER A 207 1.53 11.06 -0.58
N PHE A 208 1.76 11.28 -1.88
CA PHE A 208 2.83 12.19 -2.33
C PHE A 208 2.54 13.65 -1.95
N SER A 209 1.28 14.08 -2.02
CA SER A 209 0.86 15.43 -1.61
C SER A 209 1.13 15.65 -0.12
N LEU A 210 0.73 14.70 0.73
CA LEU A 210 1.00 14.74 2.17
C LEU A 210 2.50 14.79 2.47
N PHE A 211 3.30 13.94 1.81
CA PHE A 211 4.75 13.95 1.97
C PHE A 211 5.36 15.30 1.59
N PHE A 212 4.99 15.86 0.44
CA PHE A 212 5.51 17.15 -0.02
C PHE A 212 5.10 18.31 0.89
N LEU A 213 3.87 18.31 1.40
CA LEU A 213 3.42 19.30 2.40
C LEU A 213 4.25 19.22 3.67
N THR A 214 4.51 18.01 4.17
CA THR A 214 5.33 17.80 5.37
C THR A 214 6.80 18.16 5.14
N LEU A 215 7.38 17.89 3.96
CA LEU A 215 8.75 18.28 3.62
C LEU A 215 8.94 19.80 3.64
N LYS A 216 7.95 20.56 3.13
CA LYS A 216 7.98 22.04 3.14
C LYS A 216 8.01 22.63 4.54
N GLU A 217 7.71 21.87 5.60
CA GLU A 217 7.82 22.34 6.98
C GLU A 217 9.24 22.38 7.52
N TYR A 218 10.17 21.67 6.90
CA TYR A 218 11.54 21.56 7.36
C TYR A 218 12.45 22.50 6.57
N GLU A 219 13.33 23.20 7.27
CA GLU A 219 14.40 23.96 6.64
C GLU A 219 15.46 23.00 6.09
N LEU A 220 16.19 23.40 5.02
CA LEU A 220 17.20 22.56 4.38
C LEU A 220 18.24 21.99 5.37
N GLN A 221 18.64 22.76 6.38
CA GLN A 221 19.55 22.30 7.43
C GLN A 221 18.95 21.21 8.32
N GLU A 222 17.66 21.29 8.61
CA GLU A 222 16.94 20.27 9.39
C GLU A 222 16.69 19.02 8.53
N ILE A 223 16.40 19.18 7.23
CA ILE A 223 16.27 18.08 6.28
C ILE A 223 17.54 17.23 6.25
N GLN A 224 18.72 17.86 6.22
CA GLN A 224 20.00 17.14 6.22
C GLN A 224 20.21 16.27 7.47
N LYS A 225 19.63 16.66 8.61
CA LYS A 225 19.72 15.87 9.86
C LYS A 225 18.77 14.67 9.85
N VAL A 226 17.59 14.82 9.24
CA VAL A 226 16.55 13.78 9.24
C VAL A 226 16.57 12.88 8.00
N VAL A 227 17.27 13.25 6.93
CA VAL A 227 17.28 12.51 5.66
C VAL A 227 17.75 11.07 5.84
N GLY A 228 18.78 10.83 6.67
CA GLY A 228 19.26 9.48 6.95
C GLY A 228 18.17 8.61 7.56
N LEU A 229 17.44 9.13 8.55
CA LEU A 229 16.31 8.42 9.17
C LEU A 229 15.17 8.19 8.17
N GLN A 230 14.84 9.17 7.33
CA GLN A 230 13.78 9.03 6.33
C GLN A 230 14.14 7.99 5.24
N LEU A 231 15.40 7.95 4.81
CA LEU A 231 15.88 6.90 3.90
C LEU A 231 15.81 5.53 4.57
N CYS A 232 16.20 5.41 5.84
CA CYS A 232 16.05 4.16 6.59
C CYS A 232 14.58 3.70 6.67
N ILE A 233 13.64 4.61 6.94
CA ILE A 233 12.20 4.30 6.96
C ILE A 233 11.73 3.84 5.58
N ALA A 234 12.07 4.57 4.52
CA ALA A 234 11.68 4.21 3.16
C ALA A 234 12.26 2.85 2.73
N SER A 235 13.54 2.58 3.03
CA SER A 235 14.17 1.29 2.79
C SER A 235 13.53 0.17 3.60
N LEU A 236 13.18 0.40 4.86
CA LEU A 236 12.49 -0.58 5.70
C LEU A 236 11.12 -0.93 5.13
N VAL A 237 10.35 0.07 4.68
CA VAL A 237 9.05 -0.14 4.01
C VAL A 237 9.23 -0.96 2.74
N PHE A 238 10.19 -0.60 1.90
CA PHE A 238 10.47 -1.33 0.66
C PHE A 238 10.86 -2.78 0.93
N VAL A 239 11.78 -3.03 1.88
CA VAL A 239 12.19 -4.38 2.27
C VAL A 239 11.00 -5.17 2.86
N THR A 240 10.17 -4.52 3.68
CA THR A 240 9.00 -5.16 4.31
C THR A 240 7.96 -5.56 3.28
N LEU A 241 7.61 -4.66 2.36
CA LEU A 241 6.68 -4.94 1.26
C LEU A 241 7.26 -6.00 0.33
N ASN A 242 8.53 -5.86 -0.06
CA ASN A 242 9.19 -6.84 -0.90
C ASN A 242 9.23 -8.21 -0.24
N SER A 243 9.52 -8.31 1.06
CA SER A 243 9.47 -9.57 1.80
C SER A 243 8.05 -10.11 1.85
N SER A 244 7.04 -9.27 2.11
CA SER A 244 5.64 -9.68 2.11
C SER A 244 5.28 -10.31 0.76
N TYR A 245 5.53 -9.64 -0.36
CA TYR A 245 5.19 -10.10 -1.71
C TYR A 245 6.15 -11.12 -2.31
N SER A 246 7.36 -11.27 -1.77
CA SER A 246 8.25 -12.38 -2.14
C SER A 246 7.85 -13.67 -1.43
N THR A 247 7.33 -13.58 -0.21
CA THR A 247 6.76 -14.71 0.54
C THR A 247 5.34 -15.04 0.08
N SER A 248 4.54 -14.03 -0.25
CA SER A 248 3.33 -14.16 -1.06
C SER A 248 3.70 -14.09 -2.53
N GLN A 249 4.50 -15.06 -2.98
CA GLN A 249 4.50 -15.35 -4.41
C GLN A 249 3.04 -15.49 -4.85
N PRO A 250 2.68 -14.96 -6.03
CA PRO A 250 1.37 -15.21 -6.58
C PRO A 250 1.15 -16.72 -6.54
N VAL A 251 -0.07 -17.15 -6.24
CA VAL A 251 -0.42 -18.58 -6.22
C VAL A 251 0.13 -19.31 -7.47
N SER A 252 0.31 -18.59 -8.59
CA SER A 252 1.01 -19.02 -9.81
C SER A 252 2.47 -19.50 -9.67
N THR A 253 3.29 -19.06 -8.70
CA THR A 253 4.68 -19.52 -8.56
C THR A 253 4.85 -20.57 -7.44
N SER A 254 3.92 -20.64 -6.47
CA SER A 254 3.86 -21.78 -5.53
C SER A 254 3.38 -23.08 -6.19
N LEU A 255 2.55 -22.99 -7.24
CA LEU A 255 2.18 -24.13 -8.07
C LEU A 255 3.40 -24.81 -8.69
N ALA A 256 4.47 -24.06 -9.02
CA ALA A 256 5.66 -24.63 -9.64
C ALA A 256 6.45 -25.61 -8.74
N GLU A 257 6.12 -25.70 -7.45
CA GLU A 257 6.73 -26.65 -6.50
C GLU A 257 5.68 -27.51 -5.76
N LEU A 258 4.37 -27.25 -5.94
CA LEU A 258 3.30 -27.93 -5.19
C LEU A 258 2.77 -29.14 -5.95
N ASP A 259 2.77 -30.28 -5.26
CA ASP A 259 2.00 -31.45 -5.65
C ASP A 259 0.54 -31.24 -5.26
N LEU A 260 -0.27 -30.78 -6.21
CA LEU A 260 -1.71 -30.62 -6.03
C LEU A 260 -2.44 -31.89 -6.48
N PRO A 261 -2.96 -32.70 -5.54
CA PRO A 261 -3.90 -33.74 -5.91
C PRO A 261 -5.15 -33.09 -6.50
N TYR A 262 -5.76 -33.76 -7.49
CA TYR A 262 -7.04 -33.34 -8.03
C TYR A 262 -8.10 -33.29 -6.94
N PHE A 263 -8.86 -32.19 -6.90
CA PHE A 263 -10.03 -32.05 -6.05
C PHE A 263 -11.18 -31.46 -6.86
N THR A 264 -12.41 -31.66 -6.37
CA THR A 264 -13.60 -31.08 -6.99
C THR A 264 -14.13 -29.94 -6.14
N THR A 265 -14.50 -28.85 -6.78
CA THR A 265 -15.11 -27.69 -6.13
C THR A 265 -16.62 -27.81 -6.17
N GLU A 266 -17.26 -27.58 -5.03
CA GLU A 266 -18.71 -27.63 -4.93
C GLU A 266 -19.31 -26.28 -5.35
N ILE A 267 -20.28 -26.31 -6.28
CA ILE A 267 -21.05 -25.14 -6.67
C ILE A 267 -22.20 -24.97 -5.69
N THR A 268 -22.23 -23.81 -5.04
CA THR A 268 -23.14 -23.51 -3.92
C THR A 268 -24.37 -22.72 -4.37
N THR A 269 -24.25 -21.93 -5.44
CA THR A 269 -25.36 -21.17 -6.03
C THR A 269 -26.36 -22.08 -6.73
N THR A 270 -27.66 -21.81 -6.59
CA THR A 270 -28.73 -22.51 -7.31
C THR A 270 -28.92 -21.92 -8.70
N SER A 271 -29.13 -22.78 -9.71
CA SER A 271 -29.39 -22.32 -11.07
C SER A 271 -30.78 -21.73 -11.23
N ASN A 272 -30.87 -20.67 -12.04
CA ASN A 272 -32.15 -20.15 -12.53
C ASN A 272 -32.50 -20.75 -13.91
N SER A 273 -33.73 -20.50 -14.38
CA SER A 273 -34.26 -21.01 -15.65
C SER A 273 -33.44 -20.58 -16.87
N PHE A 274 -32.94 -19.34 -16.86
CA PHE A 274 -32.05 -18.80 -17.88
C PHE A 274 -30.75 -19.59 -17.96
N ALA A 275 -30.06 -19.78 -16.84
CA ALA A 275 -28.80 -20.52 -16.76
C ALA A 275 -28.98 -21.99 -17.19
N LEU A 276 -30.07 -22.63 -16.78
CA LEU A 276 -30.40 -24.01 -17.18
C LEU A 276 -30.59 -24.12 -18.70
N SER A 277 -31.37 -23.20 -19.28
CA SER A 277 -31.66 -23.20 -20.72
C SER A 277 -30.43 -22.87 -21.54
N LEU A 278 -29.64 -21.88 -21.10
CA LEU A 278 -28.38 -21.51 -21.72
C LEU A 278 -27.36 -22.66 -21.67
N ALA A 279 -27.21 -23.34 -20.53
CA ALA A 279 -26.28 -24.47 -20.42
C ALA A 279 -26.66 -25.64 -21.35
N LYS A 280 -27.97 -25.94 -21.47
CA LYS A 280 -28.47 -26.92 -22.44
C LYS A 280 -28.14 -26.51 -23.88
N HIS A 281 -28.34 -25.23 -24.21
CA HIS A 281 -28.05 -24.69 -25.54
C HIS A 281 -26.56 -24.74 -25.86
N LEU A 282 -25.70 -24.28 -24.95
CA LEU A 282 -24.24 -24.32 -25.08
C LEU A 282 -23.75 -25.72 -25.39
N ARG A 283 -24.22 -26.73 -24.65
CA ARG A 283 -23.91 -28.14 -24.95
C ARG A 283 -24.43 -28.57 -26.33
N SER A 284 -25.64 -28.14 -26.72
CA SER A 284 -26.21 -28.51 -28.02
C SER A 284 -25.43 -27.95 -29.22
N VAL A 285 -24.81 -26.78 -29.07
CA VAL A 285 -23.94 -26.18 -30.10
C VAL A 285 -22.48 -26.61 -29.98
N GLY A 286 -22.17 -27.53 -29.05
CA GLY A 286 -20.82 -28.05 -28.81
C GLY A 286 -19.85 -27.02 -28.20
N ALA A 287 -20.38 -26.02 -27.49
CA ALA A 287 -19.57 -25.05 -26.79
C ALA A 287 -18.81 -25.72 -25.64
N LYS A 288 -17.49 -25.47 -25.56
CA LYS A 288 -16.63 -26.05 -24.53
C LYS A 288 -16.07 -24.98 -23.61
N MET A 289 -16.04 -25.29 -22.32
CA MET A 289 -15.34 -24.50 -21.32
C MET A 289 -14.09 -25.27 -20.88
N TYR A 290 -12.91 -24.72 -21.17
CA TYR A 290 -11.63 -25.27 -20.72
C TYR A 290 -11.23 -24.61 -19.42
N GLY A 291 -10.78 -25.41 -18.46
CA GLY A 291 -10.35 -24.91 -17.16
C GLY A 291 -9.40 -25.85 -16.44
N ALA A 292 -9.07 -25.47 -15.21
CA ALA A 292 -8.29 -26.26 -14.29
C ALA A 292 -9.01 -26.36 -12.94
N PHE A 293 -8.85 -27.48 -12.23
CA PHE A 293 -9.55 -27.72 -10.96
C PHE A 293 -9.24 -26.69 -9.86
N TRP A 294 -8.08 -26.04 -9.92
CA TRP A 294 -7.64 -25.00 -8.98
C TRP A 294 -7.96 -23.56 -9.43
N CYS A 295 -8.61 -23.37 -10.57
CA CYS A 295 -8.87 -22.06 -11.16
C CYS A 295 -10.07 -21.37 -10.48
N SER A 296 -9.84 -20.26 -9.76
CA SER A 296 -10.90 -19.49 -9.09
C SER A 296 -11.95 -18.97 -10.08
N HIS A 297 -11.52 -18.35 -11.18
CA HIS A 297 -12.42 -17.84 -12.23
C HIS A 297 -13.25 -18.95 -12.90
N CYS A 298 -12.73 -20.18 -12.95
CA CYS A 298 -13.47 -21.32 -13.47
C CYS A 298 -14.58 -21.74 -12.51
N VAL A 299 -14.37 -21.59 -11.20
CA VAL A 299 -15.40 -21.78 -10.17
C VAL A 299 -16.42 -20.65 -10.22
N GLU A 300 -15.97 -19.39 -10.31
CA GLU A 300 -16.84 -18.20 -10.41
C GLU A 300 -17.76 -18.28 -11.63
N GLN A 301 -17.23 -18.63 -12.80
CA GLN A 301 -18.03 -18.91 -13.99
C GLN A 301 -19.09 -19.99 -13.75
N LYS A 302 -18.74 -21.11 -13.09
CA LYS A 302 -19.69 -22.18 -12.76
C LYS A 302 -20.72 -21.72 -11.72
N GLN A 303 -20.34 -20.86 -10.78
CA GLN A 303 -21.26 -20.27 -9.80
C GLN A 303 -22.29 -19.34 -10.45
N LYS A 304 -21.92 -18.59 -11.50
CA LYS A 304 -22.87 -17.82 -12.32
C LYS A 304 -23.95 -18.70 -12.95
N PHE A 305 -23.58 -19.90 -13.42
CA PHE A 305 -24.56 -20.88 -13.91
C PHE A 305 -25.36 -21.53 -12.79
N GLY A 306 -24.75 -21.74 -11.62
CA GLY A 306 -25.34 -22.48 -10.51
C GLY A 306 -25.21 -24.00 -10.67
N ARG A 307 -25.53 -24.72 -9.60
CA ARG A 307 -25.22 -26.13 -9.40
C ARG A 307 -25.83 -27.06 -10.44
N GLU A 308 -27.07 -26.82 -10.85
CA GLU A 308 -27.80 -27.68 -11.78
C GLU A 308 -27.32 -27.45 -13.23
N ALA A 309 -27.18 -26.19 -13.64
CA ALA A 309 -26.75 -25.82 -14.97
C ALA A 309 -25.26 -26.08 -15.21
N ALA A 310 -24.40 -25.88 -14.20
CA ALA A 310 -22.97 -26.15 -14.32
C ALA A 310 -22.67 -27.63 -14.65
N LYS A 311 -23.54 -28.57 -14.21
CA LYS A 311 -23.44 -30.00 -14.56
C LYS A 311 -23.78 -30.30 -16.02
N LEU A 312 -24.43 -29.37 -16.71
CA LEU A 312 -24.82 -29.52 -18.12
C LEU A 312 -23.77 -28.98 -19.08
N LEU A 313 -22.78 -28.24 -18.58
CA LEU A 313 -21.71 -27.66 -19.39
C LEU A 313 -20.73 -28.74 -19.87
N ASP A 314 -20.29 -28.63 -21.11
CA ASP A 314 -19.16 -29.42 -21.62
C ASP A 314 -17.84 -28.81 -21.13
N TYR A 315 -17.55 -29.05 -19.86
CA TYR A 315 -16.31 -28.64 -19.20
C TYR A 315 -15.17 -29.62 -19.48
N VAL A 316 -14.04 -29.11 -19.96
CA VAL A 316 -12.81 -29.87 -20.18
C VAL A 316 -11.81 -29.52 -19.07
N GLU A 317 -11.56 -30.48 -18.18
CA GLU A 317 -10.51 -30.38 -17.18
C GLU A 317 -9.14 -30.61 -17.81
N CYS A 318 -8.28 -29.59 -17.79
CA CYS A 318 -6.98 -29.68 -18.43
C CYS A 318 -5.94 -30.47 -17.63
N PHE A 319 -6.20 -30.72 -16.33
CA PHE A 319 -5.30 -31.41 -15.41
C PHE A 319 -6.05 -32.42 -14.51
N PRO A 320 -6.65 -33.47 -15.10
CA PRO A 320 -7.50 -34.41 -14.36
C PRO A 320 -6.72 -35.26 -13.35
N ASP A 321 -5.41 -35.43 -13.54
CA ASP A 321 -4.54 -36.23 -12.66
C ASP A 321 -3.87 -35.39 -11.56
N GLY A 322 -4.31 -34.15 -11.37
CA GLY A 322 -3.65 -33.20 -10.48
C GLY A 322 -2.55 -32.40 -11.19
N TYR A 323 -1.89 -31.53 -10.44
CA TYR A 323 -0.82 -30.67 -10.95
C TYR A 323 0.46 -30.87 -10.15
N ARG A 324 1.58 -31.04 -10.87
CA ARG A 324 2.94 -31.07 -10.34
C ARG A 324 3.84 -30.35 -11.33
N LYS A 325 5.04 -29.97 -10.88
CA LYS A 325 6.09 -29.45 -11.76
C LYS A 325 6.35 -30.42 -12.92
N GLY A 326 6.19 -29.94 -14.15
CA GLY A 326 6.36 -30.73 -15.38
C GLY A 326 5.12 -31.50 -15.84
N THR A 327 3.99 -31.43 -15.11
CA THR A 327 2.71 -31.95 -15.61
C THR A 327 2.33 -31.21 -16.89
N LYS A 328 2.08 -31.97 -17.95
CA LYS A 328 1.56 -31.45 -19.21
C LYS A 328 0.05 -31.47 -19.16
N MET A 329 -0.59 -30.44 -19.73
CA MET A 329 -2.02 -30.46 -19.98
C MET A 329 -2.38 -31.66 -20.85
N ILE A 330 -3.61 -32.17 -20.69
CA ILE A 330 -4.12 -33.20 -21.60
C ILE A 330 -4.15 -32.69 -23.05
N LYS A 331 -4.07 -33.63 -23.98
CA LYS A 331 -4.01 -33.34 -25.42
C LYS A 331 -5.16 -32.45 -25.90
N ALA A 332 -6.36 -32.66 -25.36
CA ALA A 332 -7.54 -31.86 -25.71
C ALA A 332 -7.37 -30.35 -25.42
N CYS A 333 -6.58 -29.99 -24.40
CA CYS A 333 -6.27 -28.60 -24.07
C CYS A 333 -5.05 -28.09 -24.85
N THR A 334 -4.01 -28.90 -25.02
CA THR A 334 -2.85 -28.46 -25.83
C THR A 334 -3.24 -28.20 -27.28
N ASP A 335 -4.10 -29.06 -27.86
CA ASP A 335 -4.56 -28.94 -29.24
C ASP A 335 -5.53 -27.75 -29.42
N ALA A 336 -6.17 -27.30 -28.33
CA ALA A 336 -7.03 -26.12 -28.32
C ALA A 336 -6.26 -24.80 -28.18
N GLY A 337 -4.94 -24.83 -27.92
CA GLY A 337 -4.13 -23.62 -27.81
C GLY A 337 -4.47 -22.75 -26.61
N ILE A 338 -4.75 -23.35 -25.45
CA ILE A 338 -5.15 -22.61 -24.25
C ILE A 338 -4.03 -21.68 -23.75
N GLU A 339 -4.28 -20.37 -23.75
CA GLU A 339 -3.36 -19.35 -23.18
C GLU A 339 -3.68 -19.02 -21.71
N GLY A 340 -4.92 -19.23 -21.28
CA GLY A 340 -5.39 -18.94 -19.92
C GLY A 340 -6.74 -19.60 -19.61
N PHE A 341 -7.10 -19.62 -18.33
CA PHE A 341 -8.35 -20.21 -17.83
C PHE A 341 -9.26 -19.18 -17.14
N PRO A 342 -10.59 -19.34 -17.23
CA PRO A 342 -11.27 -20.24 -18.15
C PRO A 342 -11.12 -19.75 -19.60
N MET A 343 -11.29 -20.67 -20.55
CA MET A 343 -11.42 -20.34 -21.97
C MET A 343 -12.67 -20.99 -22.51
N TRP A 344 -13.47 -20.21 -23.25
CA TRP A 344 -14.64 -20.71 -23.96
C TRP A 344 -14.35 -20.85 -25.45
N ALA A 345 -14.68 -22.02 -26.00
CA ALA A 345 -14.71 -22.25 -27.44
C ALA A 345 -16.17 -22.42 -27.87
N ILE A 346 -16.71 -21.44 -28.60
CA ILE A 346 -18.13 -21.37 -28.97
C ILE A 346 -18.22 -21.00 -30.46
N ASN A 347 -18.82 -21.85 -31.29
CA ASN A 347 -19.01 -21.58 -32.73
C ASN A 347 -17.73 -21.15 -33.47
N GLY A 348 -16.57 -21.69 -33.08
CA GLY A 348 -15.26 -21.32 -33.64
C GLY A 348 -14.66 -20.01 -33.11
N GLN A 349 -15.36 -19.29 -32.24
CA GLN A 349 -14.84 -18.15 -31.49
C GLN A 349 -14.19 -18.62 -30.18
N VAL A 350 -13.13 -17.91 -29.78
CA VAL A 350 -12.43 -18.12 -28.51
C VAL A 350 -12.67 -16.90 -27.63
N LEU A 351 -13.26 -17.12 -26.45
CA LEU A 351 -13.42 -16.10 -25.43
C LEU A 351 -12.52 -16.44 -24.24
N SER A 352 -11.68 -15.48 -23.84
CA SER A 352 -10.72 -15.66 -22.76
C SER A 352 -11.27 -15.07 -21.45
N GLY A 353 -11.07 -15.78 -20.35
CA GLY A 353 -11.51 -15.38 -19.03
C GLY A 353 -12.98 -15.66 -18.76
N GLU A 354 -13.42 -15.29 -17.57
CA GLU A 354 -14.81 -15.37 -17.16
C GLU A 354 -15.69 -14.45 -18.00
N GLN A 355 -16.88 -14.94 -18.37
CA GLN A 355 -17.86 -14.24 -19.20
C GLN A 355 -19.17 -14.05 -18.44
N GLU A 356 -19.89 -12.99 -18.75
CA GLU A 356 -21.28 -12.86 -18.33
C GLU A 356 -22.18 -13.86 -19.06
N LEU A 357 -23.24 -14.35 -18.41
CA LEU A 357 -24.13 -15.33 -19.05
C LEU A 357 -24.81 -14.77 -20.31
N SER A 358 -25.04 -13.45 -20.36
CA SER A 358 -25.57 -12.76 -21.54
C SER A 358 -24.58 -12.74 -22.71
N GLU A 359 -23.28 -12.64 -22.44
CA GLU A 359 -22.24 -12.67 -23.47
C GLU A 359 -22.11 -14.07 -24.06
N LEU A 360 -22.17 -15.11 -23.21
CA LEU A 360 -22.23 -16.50 -23.65
C LEU A 360 -23.50 -16.78 -24.47
N ALA A 361 -24.64 -16.21 -24.08
CA ALA A 361 -25.87 -16.31 -24.85
C ALA A 361 -25.71 -15.67 -26.24
N GLN A 362 -25.14 -14.47 -26.32
CA GLN A 362 -24.89 -13.78 -27.58
C GLN A 362 -23.92 -14.56 -28.49
N ALA A 363 -22.78 -15.01 -27.94
CA ALA A 363 -21.77 -15.76 -28.68
C ALA A 363 -22.29 -17.12 -29.20
N SER A 364 -23.19 -17.76 -28.45
CA SER A 364 -23.81 -19.03 -28.83
C SER A 364 -25.06 -18.88 -29.69
N GLY A 365 -25.53 -17.65 -29.93
CA GLY A 365 -26.79 -17.40 -30.63
C GLY A 365 -28.03 -17.87 -29.87
N PHE A 366 -27.94 -17.97 -28.54
CA PHE A 366 -29.05 -18.36 -27.68
C PHE A 366 -30.10 -17.25 -27.61
N GLN A 367 -31.37 -17.63 -27.78
CA GLN A 367 -32.51 -16.75 -27.52
C GLN A 367 -33.36 -17.34 -26.41
N PHE A 368 -33.56 -16.56 -25.35
CA PHE A 368 -34.32 -17.00 -24.19
C PHE A 368 -35.82 -16.78 -24.42
N ASN A 369 -36.57 -17.88 -24.50
CA ASN A 369 -38.03 -17.85 -24.52
C ASN A 369 -38.56 -18.32 -23.16
N GLU A 370 -39.03 -17.37 -22.36
CA GLU A 370 -39.51 -17.57 -20.99
C GLU A 370 -40.78 -18.45 -20.90
N SER A 371 -41.41 -18.76 -22.04
CA SER A 371 -42.70 -19.46 -22.17
C SER A 371 -42.64 -20.99 -22.08
N SER A 372 -41.48 -21.59 -21.78
CA SER A 372 -41.29 -23.06 -21.82
C SER A 372 -41.31 -23.78 -20.46
N GLU A 373 -41.58 -23.09 -19.35
CA GLU A 373 -41.53 -23.67 -17.99
C GLU A 373 -42.87 -23.80 -17.25
N THR A 374 -44.02 -23.61 -17.92
CA THR A 374 -45.35 -23.75 -17.27
C THR A 374 -46.17 -24.96 -17.69
N THR A 375 -45.56 -26.09 -18.10
CA THR A 375 -46.33 -27.32 -18.38
C THR A 375 -45.77 -28.54 -17.68
#